data_AF-A0A1V4S722-F1
#
_entry.id   AF-A0A1V4S722-F1
#
_cell.length_a   1.000
_cell.length_b   1.000
_cell.length_c   1.000
_cell.angle_alpha   90.00
_cell.angle_beta   90.00
_cell.angle_gamma   90.00
#
_symmetry.space_group_name_H-M   'P 1'
#
loop_
_entity.id
_entity.type
_entity.pdbx_description
1 polymer ?
#
loop_
_entity_poly.entity_id
_entity_poly.type
_entity_poly.pdbx_seq_one_letter_code
_entity_poly.pdbx_strand_id
1 'polypeptide(L)'
;MSLEVANRHINGFNKELKLPPEELLENEFQWVARITKNFINDTLTLTLLASTFGIKADDGAFQRLCAEYDVTDAISVRGGVVFYQPGDQGKFKNVGDNDRFFLELKYSF
;
A
#
# COMPACT_ATOMS: atom_id res chain seq x y z
N MET A 1 -0.46 -15.34 3.94
CA MET A 1 -1.21 -14.20 4.51
C MET A 1 -0.32 -13.55 5.55
N SER A 2 -0.17 -12.23 5.51
CA SER A 2 0.56 -11.47 6.52
C SER A 2 -0.28 -10.27 6.97
N LEU A 3 -0.15 -9.93 8.25
CA LEU A 3 -0.75 -8.74 8.84
C LEU A 3 0.35 -8.07 9.68
N GLU A 4 0.59 -6.81 9.40
CA GLU A 4 1.58 -6.00 10.08
C GLU A 4 0.86 -4.80 10.70
N VAL A 5 1.19 -4.49 11.95
CA VAL A 5 0.59 -3.38 12.69
C VAL A 5 1.72 -2.61 13.35
N ALA A 6 1.73 -1.30 13.18
CA ALA A 6 2.72 -0.40 13.74
C ALA A 6 2.02 0.74 14.48
N ASN A 7 2.47 1.03 15.71
CA ASN A 7 2.07 2.22 16.44
C ASN A 7 3.31 3.07 16.68
N ARG A 8 3.37 4.25 16.06
CA ARG A 8 4.48 5.18 16.17
C ARG A 8 4.10 6.31 17.10
N HIS A 9 4.87 6.46 18.18
CA HIS A 9 4.75 7.58 19.11
C HIS A 9 6.00 8.46 19.02
N ILE A 10 5.82 9.77 18.84
CA ILE A 10 6.92 10.73 18.81
C ILE A 10 7.15 11.26 20.24
N ASN A 11 8.23 10.82 20.88
CA ASN A 11 8.63 11.33 22.19
C ASN A 11 9.13 12.78 22.07
N GLY A 12 8.61 13.69 22.90
CA GLY A 12 8.99 15.11 22.88
C GLY A 12 8.25 15.93 21.82
N PHE A 13 6.99 15.58 21.54
CA PHE A 13 6.17 16.22 20.52
C PHE A 13 5.98 17.73 20.78
N ASN A 14 6.56 18.56 19.90
CA ASN A 14 6.32 20.00 19.89
C ASN A 14 5.07 20.29 19.03
N LYS A 15 4.14 21.10 19.53
CA LYS A 15 2.91 21.49 18.82
C LYS A 15 3.17 22.22 17.50
N GLU A 16 4.36 22.79 17.33
CA GLU A 16 4.81 23.42 16.09
C GLU A 16 4.97 22.40 14.94
N LEU A 17 5.16 21.11 15.24
CA LEU A 17 5.22 20.02 14.24
C LEU A 17 3.86 19.66 13.63
N LYS A 18 2.74 20.12 14.24
CA LYS A 18 1.41 20.02 13.63
C LYS A 18 1.16 21.09 12.57
N LEU A 19 2.01 22.12 12.51
CA LEU A 19 1.86 23.20 11.55
C LEU A 19 2.53 22.81 10.23
N PRO A 20 2.05 23.34 9.09
CA PRO A 20 2.72 23.16 7.81
C PRO A 20 4.15 23.73 7.90
N PRO A 21 5.16 23.06 7.31
CA PRO A 21 5.05 22.04 6.25
C PRO A 21 5.09 20.58 6.72
N GLU A 22 5.21 20.30 8.02
CA GLU A 22 5.49 18.94 8.50
C GLU A 22 4.23 18.10 8.81
N GLU A 23 3.17 18.72 9.35
CA GLU A 23 1.85 18.10 9.65
C GLU A 23 1.96 16.69 10.30
N LEU A 24 2.85 16.55 11.28
CA LEU A 24 3.11 15.28 11.95
C LEU A 24 2.13 15.03 13.10
N LEU A 25 1.70 13.77 13.25
CA LEU A 25 0.90 13.31 14.38
C LEU A 25 1.80 12.74 15.47
N GLU A 26 1.48 13.06 16.72
CA GLU A 26 2.17 12.52 17.90
C GLU A 26 2.02 10.99 18.00
N ASN A 27 0.86 10.48 17.58
CA ASN A 27 0.54 9.07 17.54
C ASN A 27 0.04 8.72 16.14
N GLU A 28 0.80 7.89 15.42
CA GLU A 28 0.45 7.39 14.09
C GLU A 28 0.29 5.88 14.16
N PHE A 29 -0.95 5.42 14.06
CA PHE A 29 -1.28 4.01 13.96
C PHE A 29 -1.35 3.60 12.49
N GLN A 30 -0.72 2.51 12.13
CA GLN A 30 -0.68 1.99 10.76
C GLN A 30 -0.93 0.49 10.80
N TRP A 31 -1.68 -0.01 9.83
CA TRP A 31 -1.79 -1.44 9.63
C TRP A 31 -1.78 -1.79 8.14
N VAL A 32 -1.12 -2.90 7.85
CA VAL A 32 -0.96 -3.44 6.50
C VAL A 32 -1.37 -4.89 6.51
N ALA A 33 -2.34 -5.24 5.68
CA ALA A 33 -2.75 -6.61 5.42
C ALA A 33 -2.30 -7.02 4.02
N ARG A 34 -1.66 -8.18 3.88
CA ARG A 34 -1.31 -8.77 2.59
C ARG A 34 -1.83 -10.20 2.50
N ILE A 35 -2.53 -10.48 1.42
CA ILE A 35 -3.00 -11.81 1.06
C ILE A 35 -2.40 -12.14 -0.29
N THR A 36 -1.63 -13.22 -0.33
CA THR A 36 -1.09 -13.78 -1.57
C THR A 36 -1.60 -15.21 -1.69
N LYS A 37 -2.09 -15.56 -2.88
CA LYS A 37 -2.60 -16.90 -3.17
C LYS A 37 -2.24 -17.30 -4.59
N ASN A 38 -1.79 -18.54 -4.72
CA ASN A 38 -1.38 -19.14 -5.98
C ASN A 38 -2.53 -19.98 -6.54
N PHE A 39 -2.63 -20.00 -7.86
CA PHE A 39 -3.68 -20.66 -8.64
C PHE A 39 -3.05 -21.28 -9.90
N ILE A 40 -3.80 -22.16 -10.56
CA ILE A 40 -3.41 -22.78 -11.84
C ILE A 40 -2.02 -23.45 -11.74
N ASN A 41 -1.86 -24.42 -10.85
CA ASN A 41 -0.59 -25.11 -10.62
C ASN A 41 0.58 -24.14 -10.37
N ASP A 42 0.34 -23.13 -9.52
CA ASP A 42 1.29 -22.08 -9.16
C ASP A 42 1.75 -21.14 -10.30
N THR A 43 1.12 -21.19 -11.48
CA THR A 43 1.44 -20.25 -12.59
C THR A 43 0.73 -18.90 -12.46
N LEU A 44 -0.32 -18.79 -11.65
CA LEU A 44 -1.03 -17.53 -11.41
C LEU A 44 -0.94 -17.16 -9.92
N THR A 45 -0.24 -16.07 -9.62
CA THR A 45 -0.14 -15.52 -8.28
C THR A 45 -0.97 -14.25 -8.17
N LEU A 46 -1.97 -14.27 -7.29
CA LEU A 46 -2.76 -13.09 -6.94
C LEU A 46 -2.30 -12.53 -5.60
N THR A 47 -2.00 -11.24 -5.56
CA THR A 47 -1.65 -10.52 -4.33
C THR A 47 -2.58 -9.33 -4.13
N LEU A 48 -3.25 -9.31 -2.98
CA LEU A 48 -4.00 -8.19 -2.45
C LEU A 48 -3.23 -7.60 -1.28
N LEU A 49 -2.99 -6.31 -1.31
CA LEU A 49 -2.39 -5.55 -0.21
C LEU A 49 -3.28 -4.38 0.14
N ALA A 50 -3.61 -4.23 1.41
CA ALA A 50 -4.33 -3.09 1.95
C ALA A 50 -3.48 -2.46 3.05
N SER A 51 -3.27 -1.15 2.99
CA SER A 51 -2.53 -0.39 3.98
C SER A 51 -3.37 0.80 4.40
N THR A 52 -3.45 1.09 5.69
CA THR A 52 -4.15 2.26 6.19
C THR A 52 -3.31 3.00 7.22
N PHE A 53 -3.61 4.28 7.33
CA PHE A 53 -3.02 5.24 8.24
C PHE A 53 -4.17 5.75 9.14
N GLY A 54 -3.96 5.73 10.45
CA GLY A 54 -4.99 5.99 11.45
C GLY A 54 -5.78 4.73 11.84
N ILE A 55 -6.42 4.77 13.01
CA ILE A 55 -7.15 3.61 13.57
C ILE A 55 -8.35 3.23 12.69
N LYS A 56 -9.00 4.20 12.03
CA LYS A 56 -10.14 3.94 11.12
C LYS A 56 -9.88 4.33 9.67
N ALA A 57 -8.61 4.41 9.26
CA ALA A 57 -8.19 4.91 7.94
C ALA A 57 -8.45 6.42 7.71
N ASP A 58 -8.69 7.19 8.78
CA ASP A 58 -8.96 8.63 8.70
C ASP A 58 -7.78 9.44 8.13
N ASP A 59 -6.55 8.93 8.29
CA ASP A 59 -5.33 9.59 7.81
C ASP A 59 -4.93 9.16 6.38
N GLY A 60 -5.70 8.25 5.77
CA GLY A 60 -5.53 7.80 4.40
C GLY A 60 -5.32 6.30 4.29
N ALA A 61 -5.51 5.77 3.09
CA ALA A 61 -5.30 4.36 2.83
C ALA A 61 -4.89 4.12 1.38
N PHE A 62 -4.29 2.97 1.11
CA PHE A 62 -4.16 2.50 -0.25
C PHE A 62 -4.36 0.99 -0.32
N GLN A 63 -4.87 0.56 -1.47
CA GLN A 63 -5.09 -0.83 -1.79
C GLN A 63 -4.36 -1.15 -3.09
N ARG A 64 -3.71 -2.31 -3.15
CA ARG A 64 -3.03 -2.79 -4.33
C ARG A 64 -3.53 -4.18 -4.66
N LEU A 65 -4.01 -4.33 -5.89
CA LEU A 65 -4.31 -5.60 -6.50
C LEU A 65 -3.24 -5.89 -7.54
N CYS A 66 -2.65 -7.07 -7.47
CA CYS A 66 -1.60 -7.51 -8.36
C CYS A 66 -1.87 -8.94 -8.80
N ALA A 67 -1.76 -9.18 -10.09
CA ALA A 67 -1.77 -10.51 -10.69
C ALA A 67 -0.43 -10.72 -11.40
N GLU A 68 0.18 -11.87 -11.16
CA GLU A 68 1.40 -12.31 -11.82
C GLU A 68 1.12 -13.66 -12.47
N TYR A 69 1.43 -13.78 -13.75
CA TYR A 69 1.19 -14.97 -14.55
C TYR A 69 2.49 -15.42 -15.21
N ASP A 70 2.93 -16.62 -14.87
CA ASP A 70 4.09 -17.27 -15.48
C ASP A 70 3.63 -17.93 -16.78
N VAL A 71 4.01 -17.30 -17.91
CA VAL A 71 3.68 -17.80 -19.25
C VAL A 71 4.57 -18.99 -19.59
N THR A 72 5.84 -18.92 -19.21
CA THR A 72 6.85 -19.98 -19.32
C THR A 72 7.84 -19.86 -18.17
N ASP A 73 8.73 -20.83 -17.98
CA ASP A 73 9.83 -20.73 -16.99
C ASP A 73 10.74 -19.50 -17.18
N ALA A 74 10.74 -18.93 -18.39
CA ALA A 74 11.57 -17.78 -18.76
C ALA A 74 10.78 -16.46 -18.83
N ILE A 75 9.45 -16.50 -18.95
CA ILE A 75 8.60 -15.32 -19.21
C ILE A 75 7.51 -15.22 -18.16
N SER A 76 7.47 -14.11 -17.44
CA SER A 76 6.37 -13.77 -16.54
C SER A 76 5.77 -12.41 -16.87
N VAL A 77 4.45 -12.32 -16.72
CA VAL A 77 3.68 -11.10 -16.95
C VAL A 77 3.02 -10.71 -15.64
N ARG A 78 3.22 -9.47 -15.22
CA ARG A 78 2.67 -8.94 -13.99
C ARG A 78 1.87 -7.69 -14.30
N GLY A 79 0.66 -7.63 -13.77
CA GLY A 79 -0.22 -6.47 -13.92
C GLY A 79 -0.91 -6.15 -12.60
N GLY A 80 -1.33 -4.90 -12.43
CA GLY A 80 -2.09 -4.54 -11.26
C GLY A 80 -2.55 -3.10 -11.22
N VAL A 81 -3.32 -2.83 -10.20
CA VAL A 81 -3.90 -1.52 -9.90
C VAL A 81 -3.58 -1.15 -8.46
N VAL A 82 -3.31 0.13 -8.23
CA VAL A 82 -3.16 0.72 -6.91
C VAL A 82 -4.24 1.79 -6.79
N PHE A 83 -5.11 1.61 -5.81
CA PHE A 83 -6.14 2.57 -5.44
C PHE A 83 -5.67 3.36 -4.23
N TYR A 84 -5.74 4.69 -4.31
CA TYR A 84 -5.40 5.56 -3.20
C TYR A 84 -6.65 6.22 -2.64
N GLN A 85 -6.82 6.16 -1.33
CA GLN A 85 -7.90 6.82 -0.62
C GLN A 85 -7.33 8.03 0.11
N PRO A 86 -7.89 9.24 -0.15
CA PRO A 86 -7.42 10.44 0.52
C PRO A 86 -7.79 10.39 2.01
N GLY A 87 -6.96 10.99 2.85
CA GLY A 87 -7.18 11.16 4.28
C GLY A 87 -7.01 12.62 4.71
N ASP A 88 -7.30 12.91 5.97
CA ASP A 88 -7.25 14.26 6.53
C ASP A 88 -5.81 14.82 6.63
N GLN A 89 -4.81 13.93 6.62
CA GLN A 89 -3.39 14.27 6.72
C GLN A 89 -2.84 14.90 5.42
N GLY A 90 -2.11 16.03 5.52
CA GLY A 90 -1.60 16.81 4.39
C GLY A 90 -0.81 16.04 3.32
N LYS A 91 -0.15 14.92 3.67
CA LYS A 91 0.56 14.04 2.73
C LYS A 91 -0.36 13.14 1.89
N PHE A 92 -1.56 12.82 2.38
CA PHE A 92 -2.55 11.99 1.69
C PHE A 92 -3.73 12.79 1.15
N LYS A 93 -3.89 14.05 1.58
CA LYS A 93 -4.93 14.99 1.16
C LYS A 93 -5.02 15.18 -0.36
N ASN A 94 -3.92 14.95 -1.09
CA ASN A 94 -3.83 15.13 -2.54
C ASN A 94 -3.57 13.83 -3.34
N VAL A 95 -3.62 12.66 -2.67
CA VAL A 95 -3.27 11.37 -3.29
C VAL A 95 -4.52 10.61 -3.76
N GLY A 96 -5.72 11.03 -3.35
CA GLY A 96 -6.98 10.33 -3.62
C GLY A 96 -7.40 10.17 -5.08
N ASP A 97 -6.78 10.90 -6.00
CA ASP A 97 -7.07 10.83 -7.45
C ASP A 97 -5.83 10.36 -8.25
N ASN A 98 -4.95 9.60 -7.61
CA ASN A 98 -3.72 9.08 -8.20
C ASN A 98 -3.77 7.56 -8.36
N ASP A 99 -4.89 7.01 -8.81
CA ASP A 99 -4.99 5.59 -9.11
C ASP A 99 -3.96 5.21 -10.17
N ARG A 100 -3.20 4.15 -9.91
CA ARG A 100 -2.11 3.70 -10.79
C ARG A 100 -2.40 2.33 -11.33
N PHE A 101 -2.44 2.22 -12.66
CA PHE A 101 -2.32 0.94 -13.34
C PHE A 101 -0.86 0.69 -13.70
N PHE A 102 -0.41 -0.56 -13.58
CA PHE A 102 0.92 -0.98 -14.02
C PHE A 102 0.86 -2.32 -14.73
N LEU A 103 1.75 -2.49 -15.70
CA LEU A 103 1.98 -3.74 -16.42
C LEU A 103 3.49 -3.89 -16.62
N GLU A 104 3.99 -5.08 -16.34
CA GLU A 104 5.40 -5.45 -16.37
C GLU A 104 5.51 -6.81 -17.08
N LEU A 105 6.46 -6.91 -18.00
CA LEU A 105 6.82 -8.15 -18.67
C LEU A 105 8.28 -8.44 -18.36
N LYS A 106 8.54 -9.61 -17.77
CA LYS A 106 9.87 -10.03 -17.34
C LYS A 106 10.30 -11.24 -18.16
N TYR A 107 11.53 -11.19 -18.65
CA TYR A 107 12.20 -12.30 -19.32
C TYR A 107 13.51 -12.62 -18.60
N SER A 108 13.75 -13.89 -18.28
CA SER A 108 14.97 -14.38 -17.64
C SER A 108 15.64 -15.42 -18.53
N PHE A 109 16.96 -15.29 -18.76
CA PHE A 109 17.78 -16.17 -19.61
C PHE A 109 18.91 -16.82 -18.82
#